data_AF-F9EDG1-F1
#
_entry.id   AF-F9EDG1-F1
#
_cell.length_a   1.000
_cell.length_b   1.000
_cell.length_c   1.000
_cell.angle_alpha   90.00
_cell.angle_beta   90.00
_cell.angle_gamma   90.00
#
_symmetry.space_group_name_H-M   'P 1'
#
loop_
_entity.id
_entity.type
_entity.pdbx_description
1 polymer ?
#
loop_
_entity_poly.entity_id
_entity_poly.type
_entity_poly.pdbx_seq_one_letter_code
_entity_poly.pdbx_strand_id
1 'polypeptide(L)'
;MMTVQGLPQVRAGEDAGGAVVPPLSGPVRVGDYARSASLAASGETQSQQLLPGGMVARWDTSSARWQSAGQSWGSDFDLYALPAGAVWSLLVPRTVACPEGFSAMSDRGAWGMALPREAIVDGFRAAATALLDGTRVRLLDVWGDTARVSADERDALGDWVRLSRLTQVVVEQTRVLTGADGELTASVPDRFMDWRVVLPRGFDGTAAGAAGAAPEVSLPHWTPSFVGPVPASGQTFAVHGGVPFKASVFHDRDGVYREPVTVLKADPYYPCPTGFGIDRNYSKWWMTEPIATSQLDGTFSVARVRAMWRGRHIEVRHVAYAYAYVRELEHVPGRQRPARQPGLAQLDALEGPVRLDELEHVRFSVSVKTRLRNDRPWQFLEAWGLNPYLRTWGAVHLERGAWQAWPAPAARTTIAASSRRRLRTASYATA
;
A
#
# COMPACT_ATOMS: atom_id res chain seq x y z
N MET A 1 17.17 0.73 32.22
CA MET A 1 17.77 -0.07 31.15
C MET A 1 16.60 -0.68 30.39
N MET A 2 16.09 0.03 29.38
CA MET A 2 14.93 -0.43 28.61
C MET A 2 15.38 -1.55 27.68
N THR A 3 14.83 -2.75 27.87
CA THR A 3 14.97 -3.87 26.96
C THR A 3 14.24 -3.55 25.66
N VAL A 4 15.01 -3.28 24.61
CA VAL A 4 14.51 -3.24 23.23
C VAL A 4 13.99 -4.64 22.91
N GLN A 5 12.66 -4.78 22.78
CA GLN A 5 12.05 -6.02 22.30
C GLN A 5 12.55 -6.28 20.88
N GLY A 6 13.15 -7.45 20.66
CA GLY A 6 13.79 -7.77 19.40
C GLY A 6 12.76 -8.01 18.28
N LEU A 7 12.81 -7.21 17.22
CA LEU A 7 12.13 -7.50 15.96
C LEU A 7 12.93 -8.55 15.16
N PRO A 8 12.28 -9.37 14.31
CA PRO A 8 13.00 -10.37 13.52
C PRO A 8 13.96 -9.72 12.50
N GLN A 9 15.18 -10.26 12.39
CA GLN A 9 16.16 -9.84 11.38
C GLN A 9 15.75 -10.26 9.96
N VAL A 10 16.00 -9.39 8.97
CA VAL A 10 15.72 -9.68 7.55
C VAL A 10 16.75 -10.67 7.00
N ARG A 11 16.30 -11.87 6.61
CA ARG A 11 17.12 -12.87 5.89
C ARG A 11 17.05 -12.64 4.38
N ALA A 12 18.18 -12.73 3.69
CA ALA A 12 18.26 -12.56 2.24
C ALA A 12 18.80 -13.83 1.56
N GLY A 13 18.05 -14.37 0.58
CA GLY A 13 18.40 -15.46 -0.34
C GLY A 13 18.58 -16.81 0.36
N GLU A 14 17.79 -17.86 0.18
CA GLU A 14 17.05 -18.34 -0.99
C GLU A 14 15.52 -18.46 -0.75
N ASP A 15 15.05 -18.09 0.45
CA ASP A 15 13.63 -18.16 0.86
C ASP A 15 12.95 -16.77 0.93
N ALA A 16 13.45 -15.77 0.19
CA ALA A 16 12.71 -14.52 -0.01
C ALA A 16 11.45 -14.72 -0.89
N GLY A 17 11.14 -15.97 -1.27
CA GLY A 17 9.85 -16.45 -1.72
C GLY A 17 8.91 -16.88 -0.58
N GLY A 18 9.14 -16.40 0.65
CA GLY A 18 8.13 -16.49 1.71
C GLY A 18 6.86 -15.81 1.20
N ALA A 19 5.86 -16.63 0.87
CA ALA A 19 4.62 -16.21 0.25
C ALA A 19 4.10 -14.94 0.93
N VAL A 20 4.19 -13.80 0.23
CA VAL A 20 3.46 -12.60 0.63
C VAL A 20 2.02 -13.03 0.59
N VAL A 21 1.44 -13.33 1.75
CA VAL A 21 0.03 -13.70 1.84
C VAL A 21 -0.72 -12.47 1.35
N PRO A 22 -1.39 -12.56 0.19
CA PRO A 22 -2.08 -11.40 -0.30
C PRO A 22 -3.17 -11.01 0.69
N PRO A 23 -3.54 -9.72 0.76
CA PRO A 23 -4.56 -9.30 1.70
C PRO A 23 -5.86 -10.05 1.40
N LEU A 24 -6.36 -10.79 2.39
CA LEU A 24 -7.55 -11.63 2.31
C LEU A 24 -8.85 -10.83 2.13
N SER A 25 -8.76 -9.51 2.34
CA SER A 25 -9.68 -8.51 1.82
C SER A 25 -9.00 -7.77 0.67
N GLY A 26 -9.63 -7.71 -0.50
CA GLY A 26 -9.08 -7.01 -1.66
C GLY A 26 -8.61 -5.58 -1.32
N PRO A 27 -7.77 -4.96 -2.15
CA PRO A 27 -7.14 -3.68 -1.82
C PRO A 27 -8.12 -2.50 -1.68
N VAL A 28 -9.36 -2.64 -2.16
CA VAL A 28 -10.43 -1.65 -1.91
C VAL A 28 -10.93 -1.83 -0.48
N ARG A 29 -10.68 -0.83 0.38
CA ARG A 29 -11.01 -0.90 1.80
C ARG A 29 -11.86 0.29 2.23
N VAL A 30 -12.93 0.01 2.95
CA VAL A 30 -13.78 1.02 3.61
C VAL A 30 -14.14 0.53 5.00
N GLY A 31 -13.94 1.38 6.00
CA GLY A 31 -14.14 1.04 7.41
C GLY A 31 -12.84 0.62 8.10
N ASP A 32 -12.97 -0.16 9.16
CA ASP A 32 -11.87 -0.49 10.07
C ASP A 32 -11.24 -1.83 9.70
N TYR A 33 -9.91 -1.86 9.68
CA TYR A 33 -9.13 -3.05 9.33
C TYR A 33 -8.02 -3.27 10.33
N ALA A 34 -7.84 -4.53 10.73
CA ALA A 34 -6.69 -4.99 11.50
C ALA A 34 -5.61 -5.48 10.53
N ARG A 35 -4.37 -5.14 10.83
CA ARG A 35 -3.18 -5.56 10.09
C ARG A 35 -2.19 -6.34 10.95
N SER A 36 -2.35 -6.30 12.27
CA SER A 36 -1.72 -7.22 13.22
C SER A 36 -2.68 -7.44 14.39
N ALA A 37 -2.61 -8.63 14.97
CA ALA A 37 -3.21 -8.94 16.25
C ALA A 37 -2.28 -9.91 16.98
N SER A 38 -1.96 -9.63 18.23
CA SER A 38 -1.12 -10.49 19.06
C SER A 38 -1.54 -10.47 20.52
N LEU A 39 -1.18 -11.53 21.25
CA LEU A 39 -1.28 -11.59 22.69
C LEU A 39 0.11 -11.36 23.29
N ALA A 40 0.20 -10.47 24.29
CA ALA A 40 1.41 -10.36 25.09
C ALA A 40 1.57 -11.65 25.92
N ALA A 41 2.63 -12.42 25.69
CA ALA A 41 2.89 -13.59 26.52
C ALA A 41 3.36 -13.14 27.90
N SER A 42 2.69 -13.59 28.96
CA SER A 42 3.12 -13.36 30.33
C SER A 42 4.42 -14.11 30.60
N GLY A 43 5.55 -13.41 30.62
CA GLY A 43 6.85 -13.96 31.02
C GLY A 43 7.67 -14.62 29.90
N GLU A 44 7.20 -14.63 28.65
CA GLU A 44 8.00 -15.08 27.50
C GLU A 44 8.39 -13.89 26.60
N THR A 45 9.55 -14.01 25.95
CA THR A 45 10.14 -12.96 25.10
C THR A 45 9.43 -12.83 23.74
N GLN A 46 8.45 -13.69 23.43
CA GLN A 46 7.75 -13.74 22.14
C GLN A 46 6.24 -13.59 22.33
N SER A 47 5.64 -12.58 21.67
CA SER A 47 4.19 -12.43 21.63
C SER A 47 3.55 -13.50 20.74
N GLN A 48 2.46 -14.12 21.19
CA GLN A 48 1.70 -15.04 20.35
C GLN A 48 0.97 -14.24 19.26
N GLN A 49 1.30 -14.51 18.00
CA GLN A 49 0.62 -13.88 16.87
C GLN A 49 -0.75 -14.55 16.65
N LEU A 50 -1.82 -13.74 16.63
CA LEU A 50 -3.20 -14.19 16.43
C LEU A 50 -3.65 -13.99 14.98
N LEU A 51 -3.29 -12.86 14.37
CA LEU A 51 -3.51 -12.60 12.95
C LEU A 51 -2.24 -12.99 12.17
N PRO A 52 -2.28 -13.95 11.23
CA PRO A 52 -1.12 -14.38 10.47
C PRO A 52 -0.35 -13.22 9.82
N GLY A 53 0.97 -13.35 9.75
CA GLY A 53 1.85 -12.35 9.15
C GLY A 53 1.44 -12.06 7.71
N GLY A 54 1.31 -10.77 7.38
CA GLY A 54 0.87 -10.34 6.05
C GLY A 54 -0.65 -10.28 5.86
N MET A 55 -1.47 -10.68 6.83
CA MET A 55 -2.93 -10.61 6.66
C MET A 55 -3.48 -9.22 7.03
N VAL A 56 -4.47 -8.76 6.25
CA VAL A 56 -5.32 -7.62 6.59
C VAL A 56 -6.78 -8.07 6.60
N ALA A 57 -7.43 -7.96 7.76
CA ALA A 57 -8.80 -8.40 7.99
C ALA A 57 -9.69 -7.22 8.38
N ARG A 58 -10.98 -7.28 8.06
CA ARG A 58 -11.92 -6.26 8.55
C ARG A 58 -12.04 -6.40 10.06
N TRP A 59 -11.86 -5.29 10.77
CA TRP A 59 -11.99 -5.25 12.22
C TRP A 59 -13.37 -4.72 12.56
N ASP A 60 -14.21 -5.58 13.16
CA ASP A 60 -15.50 -5.15 13.66
C ASP A 60 -15.34 -4.35 14.95
N THR A 61 -15.38 -3.03 14.79
CA THR A 61 -15.33 -2.05 15.88
C THR A 61 -16.72 -1.53 16.27
N SER A 62 -17.80 -2.05 15.64
CA SER A 62 -19.16 -1.51 15.79
C SER A 62 -19.71 -1.58 17.21
N SER A 63 -19.21 -2.51 18.03
CA SER A 63 -19.60 -2.66 19.43
C SER A 63 -18.86 -1.69 20.36
N ALA A 64 -17.79 -1.04 19.91
CA ALA A 64 -17.03 -0.10 20.71
C ALA A 64 -17.84 1.20 20.93
N ARG A 65 -17.85 1.70 22.16
CA ARG A 65 -18.56 2.92 22.54
C ARG A 65 -17.57 4.04 22.76
N TRP A 66 -17.85 5.19 22.15
CA TRP A 66 -17.05 6.39 22.36
C TRP A 66 -17.02 6.77 23.84
N GLN A 67 -15.85 7.18 24.32
CA GLN A 67 -15.63 7.61 25.70
C GLN A 67 -15.17 9.06 25.80
N SER A 68 -14.12 9.42 25.06
CA SER A 68 -13.50 10.73 25.14
C SER A 68 -12.71 11.04 23.88
N ALA A 69 -12.32 12.30 23.75
CA ALA A 69 -11.33 12.76 22.77
C ALA A 69 -10.16 13.40 23.52
N GLY A 70 -8.98 13.37 22.93
CA GLY A 70 -7.77 13.94 23.53
C GLY A 70 -6.69 14.25 22.50
N GLN A 71 -5.56 14.73 23.00
CA GLN A 71 -4.36 14.98 22.21
C GLN A 71 -3.18 14.22 22.79
N SER A 72 -2.42 13.55 21.93
CA SER A 72 -1.20 12.85 22.30
C SER A 72 -0.16 13.03 21.20
N TRP A 73 1.06 13.41 21.60
CA TRP A 73 2.18 13.68 20.68
C TRP A 73 1.84 14.62 19.51
N GLY A 74 0.94 15.59 19.75
CA GLY A 74 0.51 16.56 18.74
C GLY A 74 -0.48 16.03 17.69
N SER A 75 -1.11 14.88 17.94
CA SER A 75 -2.21 14.36 17.14
C SER A 75 -3.48 14.18 17.99
N ASP A 76 -4.62 14.57 17.41
CA ASP A 76 -5.94 14.33 18.02
C ASP A 76 -6.28 12.83 17.96
N PHE A 77 -6.92 12.33 19.01
CA PHE A 77 -7.43 10.97 19.05
C PHE A 77 -8.81 10.88 19.70
N ASP A 78 -9.57 9.88 19.28
CA ASP A 78 -10.80 9.44 19.91
C ASP A 78 -10.56 8.11 20.65
N LEU A 79 -11.05 8.00 21.88
CA LEU A 79 -10.99 6.79 22.69
C LEU A 79 -12.37 6.13 22.75
N TYR A 80 -12.39 4.81 22.58
CA TYR A 80 -13.56 3.96 22.64
C TYR A 80 -13.31 2.79 23.58
N ALA A 81 -14.35 2.29 24.23
CA ALA A 81 -14.28 1.07 25.02
C ALA A 81 -15.26 0.01 24.52
N LEU A 82 -14.77 -1.22 24.50
CA LEU A 82 -15.54 -2.41 24.25
C LEU A 82 -16.36 -2.75 25.52
N PRO A 83 -17.70 -2.87 25.43
CA PRO A 83 -18.54 -3.26 26.55
C PRO A 83 -18.13 -4.59 27.18
N ALA A 84 -18.45 -4.77 28.47
CA ALA A 84 -18.23 -6.04 29.15
C ALA A 84 -18.96 -7.19 28.44
N GLY A 85 -18.26 -8.30 28.19
CA GLY A 85 -18.79 -9.46 27.47
C GLY A 85 -18.81 -9.34 25.94
N ALA A 86 -18.49 -8.17 25.37
CA ALA A 86 -18.26 -8.05 23.93
C ALA A 86 -16.82 -8.47 23.58
N VAL A 87 -16.63 -8.92 22.34
CA VAL A 87 -15.33 -9.35 21.80
C VAL A 87 -15.02 -8.55 20.54
N TRP A 88 -13.73 -8.30 20.30
CA TRP A 88 -13.30 -7.86 18.98
C TRP A 88 -13.47 -9.01 18.01
N SER A 89 -13.93 -8.72 16.79
CA SER A 89 -14.03 -9.72 15.74
C SER A 89 -13.28 -9.28 14.51
N LEU A 90 -12.48 -10.19 13.95
CA LEU A 90 -11.90 -10.04 12.63
C LEU A 90 -12.77 -10.79 11.63
N LEU A 91 -13.07 -10.14 10.50
CA LEU A 91 -13.99 -10.63 9.49
C LEU A 91 -13.30 -10.68 8.13
N VAL A 92 -13.59 -11.76 7.40
CA VAL A 92 -13.14 -11.96 6.02
C VAL A 92 -14.34 -12.47 5.19
N PRO A 93 -14.55 -11.98 3.95
CA PRO A 93 -15.64 -12.47 3.10
C PRO A 93 -15.51 -13.97 2.80
N ARG A 94 -16.64 -14.70 2.69
CA ARG A 94 -16.62 -16.13 2.32
C ARG A 94 -16.26 -16.39 0.85
N THR A 95 -16.02 -15.35 0.07
CA THR A 95 -15.51 -15.44 -1.31
C THR A 95 -14.04 -15.85 -1.38
N VAL A 96 -13.32 -15.85 -0.24
CA VAL A 96 -11.95 -16.37 -0.15
C VAL A 96 -11.91 -17.66 0.69
N ALA A 97 -10.83 -18.43 0.56
CA ALA A 97 -10.59 -19.60 1.40
C ALA A 97 -10.57 -19.23 2.89
N CYS A 98 -11.05 -20.13 3.75
CA CYS A 98 -11.07 -19.90 5.20
C CYS A 98 -9.64 -19.72 5.72
N PRO A 99 -9.28 -18.56 6.29
CA PRO A 99 -7.96 -18.37 6.86
C PRO A 99 -7.78 -19.22 8.13
N GLU A 100 -6.54 -19.50 8.48
CA GLU A 100 -6.20 -20.23 9.70
C GLU A 100 -6.71 -19.49 10.94
N GLY A 101 -7.34 -20.22 11.87
CA GLY A 101 -7.94 -19.66 13.08
C GLY A 101 -9.29 -18.94 12.86
N PHE A 102 -9.79 -18.86 11.63
CA PHE A 102 -11.14 -18.36 11.34
C PHE A 102 -12.16 -19.51 11.28
N SER A 103 -13.42 -19.18 11.54
CA SER A 103 -14.55 -20.12 11.50
C SER A 103 -15.74 -19.47 10.80
N ALA A 104 -16.70 -20.28 10.33
CA ALA A 104 -17.87 -19.75 9.64
C ALA A 104 -18.77 -18.96 10.60
N MET A 105 -19.07 -17.70 10.27
CA MET A 105 -20.09 -16.91 10.94
C MET A 105 -21.29 -16.73 10.00
N SER A 106 -22.30 -17.55 10.23
CA SER A 106 -23.47 -17.71 9.35
C SER A 106 -24.35 -16.46 9.29
N ASP A 107 -24.45 -15.71 10.37
CA ASP A 107 -25.20 -14.46 10.50
C ASP A 107 -24.65 -13.33 9.63
N ARG A 108 -23.35 -13.37 9.32
CA ARG A 108 -22.66 -12.30 8.58
C ARG A 108 -22.17 -12.69 7.20
N GLY A 109 -22.37 -13.94 6.78
CA GLY A 109 -21.81 -14.44 5.52
C GLY A 109 -20.28 -14.30 5.45
N ALA A 110 -19.60 -14.50 6.58
CA ALA A 110 -18.17 -14.24 6.76
C ALA A 110 -17.44 -15.46 7.32
N TRP A 111 -16.12 -15.51 7.10
CA TRP A 111 -15.20 -16.16 8.02
C TRP A 111 -14.89 -15.17 9.15
N GLY A 112 -14.95 -15.62 10.40
CA GLY A 112 -14.73 -14.79 11.58
C GLY A 112 -13.75 -15.39 12.57
N MET A 113 -13.00 -14.51 13.24
CA MET A 113 -12.14 -14.84 14.36
C MET A 113 -12.45 -13.86 15.51
N ALA A 114 -12.84 -14.40 16.67
CA ALA A 114 -12.97 -13.60 17.87
C ALA A 114 -11.58 -13.41 18.49
N LEU A 115 -11.24 -12.18 18.86
CA LEU A 115 -10.02 -11.89 19.58
C LEU A 115 -10.31 -11.78 21.08
N PRO A 116 -9.40 -12.29 21.94
CA PRO A 116 -9.49 -12.03 23.37
C PRO A 116 -9.40 -10.53 23.65
N ARG A 117 -9.94 -10.10 24.79
CA ARG A 117 -10.01 -8.67 25.15
C ARG A 117 -8.62 -8.06 25.30
N GLU A 118 -7.68 -8.87 25.75
CA GLU A 118 -6.27 -8.59 26.00
C GLU A 118 -5.43 -8.56 24.71
N ALA A 119 -6.04 -8.90 23.56
CA ALA A 119 -5.35 -8.83 22.28
C ALA A 119 -4.94 -7.39 21.99
N ILE A 120 -3.67 -7.23 21.61
CA ILE A 120 -3.16 -5.98 21.08
C ILE A 120 -3.35 -6.02 19.57
N VAL A 121 -4.12 -5.08 19.05
CA VAL A 121 -4.52 -5.00 17.64
C VAL A 121 -4.02 -3.69 17.08
N ASP A 122 -3.24 -3.74 16.01
CA ASP A 122 -2.93 -2.54 15.23
C ASP A 122 -3.68 -2.59 13.91
N GLY A 123 -4.21 -1.44 13.51
CA GLY A 123 -5.12 -1.32 12.39
C GLY A 123 -5.18 0.11 11.83
N PHE A 124 -6.12 0.30 10.91
CA PHE A 124 -6.39 1.58 10.30
C PHE A 124 -7.86 1.69 9.90
N ARG A 125 -8.35 2.92 9.84
CA ARG A 125 -9.64 3.25 9.22
C ARG A 125 -9.39 3.72 7.80
N ALA A 126 -10.05 3.10 6.84
CA ALA A 126 -9.98 3.45 5.43
C ALA A 126 -11.28 4.12 4.95
N ALA A 127 -11.14 5.14 4.13
CA ALA A 127 -12.21 5.68 3.29
C ALA A 127 -11.82 5.50 1.82
N ALA A 128 -12.81 5.39 0.93
CA ALA A 128 -12.52 5.28 -0.49
C ALA A 128 -13.47 6.07 -1.37
N THR A 129 -12.95 6.54 -2.50
CA THR A 129 -13.71 7.15 -3.59
C THR A 129 -13.34 6.49 -4.91
N ALA A 130 -14.22 6.56 -5.91
CA ALA A 130 -13.96 6.02 -7.24
C ALA A 130 -14.75 6.77 -8.30
N LEU A 131 -14.51 6.43 -9.57
CA LEU A 131 -15.40 6.76 -10.68
C LEU A 131 -16.24 5.53 -11.04
N LEU A 132 -17.57 5.68 -11.03
CA LEU A 132 -18.53 4.74 -11.58
C LEU A 132 -19.08 5.33 -12.89
N ASP A 133 -18.79 4.68 -14.01
CA ASP A 133 -19.22 5.12 -15.36
C ASP A 133 -18.88 6.59 -15.67
N GLY A 134 -17.77 7.08 -15.12
CA GLY A 134 -17.29 8.47 -15.27
C GLY A 134 -17.77 9.45 -14.20
N THR A 135 -18.73 9.07 -13.35
CA THR A 135 -19.22 9.87 -12.23
C THR A 135 -18.46 9.56 -10.96
N ARG A 136 -18.02 10.58 -10.21
CA ARG A 136 -17.36 10.39 -8.92
C ARG A 136 -18.36 9.90 -7.87
N VAL A 137 -17.99 8.82 -7.18
CA VAL A 137 -18.78 8.21 -6.11
C VAL A 137 -17.91 7.98 -4.87
N ARG A 138 -18.54 8.05 -3.70
CA ARG A 138 -17.99 7.61 -2.42
C ARG A 138 -18.29 6.13 -2.25
N LEU A 139 -17.33 5.36 -1.73
CA LEU A 139 -17.58 3.99 -1.31
C LEU A 139 -17.98 4.03 0.17
N LEU A 140 -19.17 3.54 0.46
CA LEU A 140 -19.76 3.47 1.79
C LEU A 140 -19.40 2.15 2.48
N ASP A 141 -19.28 1.08 1.71
CA ASP A 141 -18.89 -0.24 2.21
C ASP A 141 -18.27 -1.09 1.10
N VAL A 142 -17.46 -2.08 1.48
CA VAL A 142 -16.85 -3.04 0.55
C VAL A 142 -16.94 -4.43 1.18
N TRP A 143 -17.51 -5.37 0.42
CA TRP A 143 -17.66 -6.75 0.85
C TRP A 143 -17.59 -7.70 -0.34
N GLY A 144 -16.66 -8.67 -0.27
CA GLY A 144 -16.40 -9.59 -1.38
C GLY A 144 -15.99 -8.84 -2.66
N ASP A 145 -16.70 -9.11 -3.76
CA ASP A 145 -16.50 -8.52 -5.09
C ASP A 145 -17.37 -7.26 -5.34
N THR A 146 -18.04 -6.75 -4.30
CA THR A 146 -18.97 -5.63 -4.41
C THR A 146 -18.58 -4.47 -3.49
N ALA A 147 -18.95 -3.27 -3.92
CA ALA A 147 -18.89 -2.08 -3.10
C ALA A 147 -20.26 -1.40 -3.11
N ARG A 148 -20.63 -0.86 -1.95
CA ARG A 148 -21.78 0.01 -1.78
C ARG A 148 -21.32 1.44 -2.03
N VAL A 149 -21.92 2.11 -3.02
CA VAL A 149 -21.47 3.42 -3.49
C VAL A 149 -22.59 4.45 -3.43
N SER A 150 -22.21 5.71 -3.27
CA SER A 150 -23.14 6.83 -3.39
C SER A 150 -22.51 8.01 -4.13
N ALA A 151 -23.28 8.62 -5.02
CA ALA A 151 -22.92 9.88 -5.68
C ALA A 151 -23.35 11.11 -4.86
N ASP A 152 -24.27 10.95 -3.91
CA ASP A 152 -24.78 12.02 -3.03
C ASP A 152 -24.20 11.86 -1.63
N GLU A 153 -23.56 12.91 -1.11
CA GLU A 153 -22.99 12.90 0.24
C GLU A 153 -24.03 12.68 1.34
N ARG A 154 -25.31 12.97 1.07
CA ARG A 154 -26.43 12.80 2.00
C ARG A 154 -27.05 11.42 1.93
N ASP A 155 -26.82 10.68 0.85
CA ASP A 155 -27.33 9.32 0.72
C ASP A 155 -26.38 8.34 1.41
N ALA A 156 -26.77 7.98 2.64
CA ALA A 156 -26.10 6.96 3.44
C ALA A 156 -26.48 5.53 3.04
N LEU A 157 -27.51 5.33 2.21
CA LEU A 157 -27.95 4.02 1.76
C LEU A 157 -27.14 3.58 0.55
N GLY A 158 -27.07 4.37 -0.52
CA GLY A 158 -26.30 4.02 -1.71
C GLY A 158 -26.68 2.68 -2.36
N ASP A 159 -25.97 2.32 -3.43
CA ASP A 159 -26.23 1.14 -4.25
C ASP A 159 -25.05 0.18 -4.27
N TRP A 160 -25.33 -1.13 -4.25
CA TRP A 160 -24.29 -2.15 -4.43
C TRP A 160 -23.93 -2.31 -5.91
N VAL A 161 -22.65 -2.18 -6.22
CA VAL A 161 -22.08 -2.39 -7.56
C VAL A 161 -20.89 -3.34 -7.50
N ARG A 162 -20.61 -4.04 -8.60
CA ARG A 162 -19.38 -4.84 -8.72
C ARG A 162 -18.15 -3.95 -8.72
N LEU A 163 -17.10 -4.35 -7.99
CA LEU A 163 -15.81 -3.65 -7.95
C LEU A 163 -15.20 -3.45 -9.34
N SER A 164 -15.42 -4.41 -10.26
CA SER A 164 -14.94 -4.34 -11.65
C SER A 164 -15.51 -3.17 -12.47
N ARG A 165 -16.60 -2.54 -12.03
CA ARG A 165 -17.16 -1.33 -12.65
C ARG A 165 -16.49 -0.04 -12.17
N LEU A 166 -15.76 -0.10 -11.06
CA LEU A 166 -15.10 1.06 -10.49
C LEU A 166 -13.77 1.32 -11.19
N THR A 167 -13.47 2.59 -11.39
CA THR A 167 -12.19 3.04 -11.96
C THR A 167 -11.62 4.16 -11.10
N GLN A 168 -10.29 4.34 -11.12
CA GLN A 168 -9.62 5.34 -10.29
C GLN A 168 -10.01 5.24 -8.80
N VAL A 169 -9.99 4.02 -8.25
CA VAL A 169 -10.35 3.80 -6.86
C VAL A 169 -9.25 4.36 -5.97
N VAL A 170 -9.55 5.41 -5.22
CA VAL A 170 -8.68 6.05 -4.25
C VAL A 170 -9.06 5.53 -2.88
N VAL A 171 -8.12 4.92 -2.17
CA VAL A 171 -8.26 4.46 -0.78
C VAL A 171 -7.35 5.30 0.09
N GLU A 172 -7.88 5.82 1.18
CA GLU A 172 -7.21 6.73 2.10
C GLU A 172 -7.27 6.18 3.50
N GLN A 173 -6.15 6.19 4.21
CA GLN A 173 -6.18 6.03 5.65
C GLN A 173 -6.64 7.33 6.31
N THR A 174 -7.78 7.28 6.99
CA THR A 174 -8.32 8.44 7.70
C THR A 174 -7.99 8.43 9.19
N ARG A 175 -7.70 7.25 9.77
CA ARG A 175 -7.28 7.08 11.16
C ARG A 175 -6.32 5.92 11.31
N VAL A 176 -5.42 6.01 12.28
CA VAL A 176 -4.72 4.85 12.81
C VAL A 176 -5.52 4.29 13.97
N LEU A 177 -5.69 2.97 14.01
CA LEU A 177 -6.41 2.28 15.06
C LEU A 177 -5.44 1.43 15.89
N THR A 178 -5.51 1.57 17.21
CA THR A 178 -4.78 0.71 18.14
C THR A 178 -5.76 0.23 19.20
N GLY A 179 -5.85 -1.08 19.38
CA GLY A 179 -6.68 -1.72 20.39
C GLY A 179 -5.83 -2.50 21.38
N ALA A 180 -6.14 -2.38 22.67
CA ALA A 180 -5.53 -3.14 23.75
C ALA A 180 -6.48 -3.15 24.94
N ASP A 181 -6.56 -4.27 25.65
CA ASP A 181 -7.36 -4.41 26.89
C ASP A 181 -8.85 -4.00 26.76
N GLY A 182 -9.39 -4.19 25.56
CA GLY A 182 -10.75 -3.80 25.20
C GLY A 182 -10.97 -2.29 25.08
N GLU A 183 -9.92 -1.50 24.98
CA GLU A 183 -9.96 -0.12 24.51
C GLU A 183 -9.55 -0.04 23.05
N LEU A 184 -10.07 0.96 22.34
CA LEU A 184 -9.73 1.28 20.96
C LEU A 184 -9.41 2.78 20.89
N THR A 185 -8.21 3.11 20.43
CA THR A 185 -7.79 4.47 20.12
C THR A 185 -7.80 4.69 18.62
N ALA A 186 -8.47 5.74 18.16
CA ALA A 186 -8.48 6.19 16.78
C ALA A 186 -7.79 7.56 16.65
N SER A 187 -6.53 7.57 16.23
CA SER A 187 -5.74 8.81 16.09
C SER A 187 -5.78 9.35 14.67
N VAL A 188 -5.74 10.68 14.51
CA VAL A 188 -5.44 11.29 13.21
C VAL A 188 -4.05 10.81 12.77
N PRO A 189 -3.87 10.36 11.52
CA PRO A 189 -2.55 10.05 11.00
C PRO A 189 -1.64 11.26 11.15
N ASP A 190 -0.43 11.07 11.67
CA ASP A 190 0.56 12.14 11.63
C ASP A 190 1.12 12.33 10.20
N ARG A 191 1.97 13.33 10.02
CA ARG A 191 2.59 13.74 8.74
C ARG A 191 3.34 12.60 8.01
N PHE A 192 3.65 11.52 8.71
CA PHE A 192 4.38 10.36 8.21
C PHE A 192 3.46 9.14 8.01
N MET A 193 2.17 9.22 8.32
CA MET A 193 1.23 8.08 8.35
C MET A 193 0.21 8.10 7.21
N ASP A 194 0.24 9.15 6.38
CA ASP A 194 -0.68 9.30 5.26
C ASP A 194 -0.26 8.37 4.12
N TRP A 195 -1.03 7.30 3.93
CA TRP A 195 -1.04 6.61 2.65
C TRP A 195 -2.39 6.81 1.98
N ARG A 196 -2.31 7.14 0.70
CA ARG A 196 -3.43 7.22 -0.22
C ARG A 196 -3.10 6.33 -1.40
N VAL A 197 -3.67 5.15 -1.47
CA VAL A 197 -3.42 4.20 -2.55
C VAL A 197 -4.47 4.41 -3.63
N VAL A 198 -4.04 4.43 -4.88
CA VAL A 198 -4.97 4.48 -6.00
C VAL A 198 -4.80 3.24 -6.86
N LEU A 199 -5.88 2.49 -7.01
CA LEU A 199 -5.88 1.22 -7.73
C LEU A 199 -5.97 1.45 -9.24
N PRO A 200 -5.33 0.58 -10.03
CA PRO A 200 -5.34 0.72 -11.47
C PRO A 200 -6.72 0.43 -12.06
N ARG A 201 -6.96 0.93 -13.27
CA ARG A 201 -8.24 0.75 -13.96
C ARG A 201 -8.43 -0.72 -14.36
N GLY A 202 -9.58 -1.31 -14.02
CA GLY A 202 -9.85 -2.73 -14.29
C GLY A 202 -9.20 -3.68 -13.28
N PHE A 203 -8.77 -3.16 -12.13
CA PHE A 203 -8.33 -3.97 -11.01
C PHE A 203 -9.45 -4.93 -10.57
N ASP A 204 -9.17 -6.23 -10.56
CA ASP A 204 -10.06 -7.26 -10.03
C ASP A 204 -9.62 -7.63 -8.61
N GLY A 205 -10.50 -7.37 -7.63
CA GLY A 205 -10.24 -7.63 -6.21
C GLY A 205 -10.10 -9.10 -5.85
N THR A 206 -10.51 -10.01 -6.74
CA THR A 206 -10.37 -11.46 -6.53
C THR A 206 -9.05 -12.03 -7.02
N ALA A 207 -8.38 -11.38 -7.99
CA ALA A 207 -7.06 -11.81 -8.43
C ALA A 207 -6.06 -11.71 -7.28
N ALA A 208 -6.20 -10.70 -6.40
CA ALA A 208 -5.33 -10.54 -5.25
C ALA A 208 -5.25 -11.82 -4.39
N GLY A 209 -6.30 -12.64 -4.28
CA GLY A 209 -6.32 -13.83 -3.42
C GLY A 209 -5.56 -15.07 -3.91
N ALA A 210 -5.06 -15.09 -5.16
CA ALA A 210 -4.16 -16.16 -5.60
C ALA A 210 -2.72 -15.75 -5.28
N ALA A 211 -1.94 -16.65 -4.65
CA ALA A 211 -0.51 -16.44 -4.51
C ALA A 211 0.09 -16.04 -5.86
N GLY A 212 0.56 -14.78 -5.98
CA GLY A 212 1.08 -14.21 -7.22
C GLY A 212 0.13 -13.33 -8.05
N ALA A 213 -1.00 -12.84 -7.51
CA ALA A 213 -1.97 -12.08 -8.30
C ALA A 213 -2.51 -10.77 -7.67
N ALA A 214 -1.67 -10.03 -6.92
CA ALA A 214 -1.57 -8.63 -7.32
C ALA A 214 -1.23 -8.65 -8.82
N PRO A 215 -1.72 -7.76 -9.69
CA PRO A 215 -1.01 -7.62 -10.96
C PRO A 215 0.42 -7.36 -10.50
N GLU A 216 1.30 -8.31 -10.78
CA GLU A 216 2.73 -8.29 -10.65
C GLU A 216 3.08 -8.61 -12.08
N VAL A 217 3.14 -7.60 -12.93
CA VAL A 217 3.94 -7.78 -14.14
C VAL A 217 5.34 -8.04 -13.62
N SER A 218 5.78 -9.28 -13.64
CA SER A 218 7.11 -9.64 -13.17
C SER A 218 8.13 -8.99 -14.11
N LEU A 219 8.54 -7.75 -13.84
CA LEU A 219 9.83 -7.27 -14.27
C LEU A 219 10.84 -8.19 -13.55
N PRO A 220 11.67 -8.96 -14.28
CA PRO A 220 12.68 -9.78 -13.65
C PRO A 220 13.47 -8.92 -12.64
N HIS A 221 13.55 -9.37 -11.40
CA HIS A 221 14.36 -8.73 -10.34
C HIS A 221 13.85 -7.38 -9.80
N TRP A 222 12.59 -6.99 -10.10
CA TRP A 222 11.94 -5.83 -9.49
C TRP A 222 10.89 -6.29 -8.47
N THR A 223 10.98 -5.78 -7.24
CA THR A 223 10.00 -6.06 -6.16
C THR A 223 9.09 -4.84 -5.99
N PRO A 224 7.85 -4.86 -6.52
CA PRO A 224 7.03 -3.65 -6.69
C PRO A 224 6.55 -3.01 -5.38
N SER A 225 6.71 -3.65 -4.24
CA SER A 225 6.15 -3.22 -2.96
C SER A 225 6.92 -2.06 -2.29
N PHE A 226 8.15 -1.76 -2.70
CA PHE A 226 9.02 -0.83 -1.97
C PHE A 226 9.60 0.32 -2.81
N VAL A 227 9.80 0.09 -4.11
CA VAL A 227 10.26 1.08 -5.09
C VAL A 227 9.40 0.96 -6.33
N GLY A 228 8.70 2.04 -6.69
CA GLY A 228 7.95 2.13 -7.95
C GLY A 228 8.84 2.56 -9.11
N PRO A 229 8.43 2.32 -10.37
CA PRO A 229 9.23 2.71 -11.54
C PRO A 229 9.43 4.23 -11.63
N VAL A 230 8.54 5.01 -11.02
CA VAL A 230 8.72 6.45 -10.80
C VAL A 230 8.90 6.68 -9.30
N PRO A 231 10.08 7.14 -8.84
CA PRO A 231 10.29 7.52 -7.45
C PRO A 231 9.68 8.89 -7.14
N ALA A 232 9.59 9.24 -5.85
CA ALA A 232 9.30 10.60 -5.39
C ALA A 232 10.58 11.39 -5.10
N SER A 233 10.49 12.71 -5.23
CA SER A 233 11.62 13.62 -5.02
C SER A 233 12.21 13.50 -3.60
N GLY A 234 13.54 13.32 -3.52
CA GLY A 234 14.27 13.33 -2.26
C GLY A 234 14.20 12.03 -1.45
N GLN A 235 13.73 10.94 -2.03
CA GLN A 235 13.71 9.64 -1.36
C GLN A 235 15.11 9.07 -1.17
N THR A 236 15.29 8.39 -0.05
CA THR A 236 16.49 7.60 0.27
C THR A 236 16.10 6.13 0.36
N PHE A 237 16.96 5.27 -0.17
CA PHE A 237 16.79 3.84 -0.23
C PHE A 237 18.01 3.11 0.29
N ALA A 238 17.78 1.95 0.89
CA ALA A 238 18.80 0.98 1.26
C ALA A 238 18.56 -0.32 0.49
N VAL A 239 19.65 -0.98 0.09
CA VAL A 239 19.59 -2.24 -0.64
C VAL A 239 19.98 -3.36 0.30
N HIS A 240 19.11 -4.35 0.43
CA HIS A 240 19.33 -5.54 1.26
C HIS A 240 18.98 -6.78 0.45
N GLY A 241 19.95 -7.68 0.25
CA GLY A 241 19.74 -8.89 -0.54
C GLY A 241 19.46 -8.62 -2.03
N GLY A 242 19.97 -7.52 -2.58
CA GLY A 242 19.72 -7.07 -3.95
C GLY A 242 18.40 -6.31 -4.14
N VAL A 243 17.58 -6.18 -3.09
CA VAL A 243 16.26 -5.54 -3.15
C VAL A 243 16.32 -4.14 -2.52
N PRO A 244 15.80 -3.09 -3.20
CA PRO A 244 15.76 -1.75 -2.64
C PRO A 244 14.53 -1.53 -1.74
N PHE A 245 14.73 -0.89 -0.60
CA PHE A 245 13.69 -0.51 0.36
C PHE A 245 13.77 0.98 0.67
N LYS A 246 12.61 1.63 0.88
CA LYS A 246 12.60 2.99 1.45
C LYS A 246 13.35 2.95 2.77
N ALA A 247 14.26 3.91 2.97
CA ALA A 247 15.13 3.92 4.14
C ALA A 247 15.12 5.29 4.80
N SER A 248 15.29 5.29 6.13
CA SER A 248 15.67 6.48 6.87
C SER A 248 16.95 6.15 7.61
N VAL A 249 17.95 7.01 7.44
CA VAL A 249 19.21 6.89 8.18
C VAL A 249 18.90 7.21 9.64
N PHE A 250 19.21 6.27 10.53
CA PHE A 250 19.01 6.45 11.95
C PHE A 250 20.23 7.17 12.53
N HIS A 251 20.01 8.29 13.20
CA HIS A 251 21.05 8.97 13.94
C HIS A 251 21.01 8.48 15.38
N ASP A 252 21.96 7.62 15.73
CA ASP A 252 22.12 7.11 17.08
C ASP A 252 22.67 8.19 18.01
N ARG A 253 21.75 8.99 18.56
CA ARG A 253 22.07 10.10 19.45
C ARG A 253 22.68 9.63 20.78
N ASP A 254 22.30 8.44 21.22
CA ASP A 254 22.61 7.93 22.55
C ASP A 254 23.79 6.94 22.55
N GLY A 255 24.39 6.68 21.38
CA GLY A 255 25.57 5.82 21.22
C GLY A 255 25.29 4.34 21.55
N VAL A 256 24.04 3.90 21.38
CA VAL A 256 23.60 2.53 21.65
C VAL A 256 24.19 1.54 20.65
N TYR A 257 24.38 1.96 19.41
CA TYR A 257 24.86 1.15 18.30
C TYR A 257 26.33 1.45 18.03
N ARG A 258 27.12 0.37 17.86
CA ARG A 258 28.56 0.47 17.58
C ARG A 258 28.89 1.04 16.21
N GLU A 259 27.95 0.99 15.28
CA GLU A 259 28.08 1.52 13.93
C GLU A 259 26.76 2.16 13.48
N PRO A 260 26.76 2.98 12.41
CA PRO A 260 25.52 3.55 11.88
C PRO A 260 24.53 2.45 11.48
N VAL A 261 23.28 2.62 11.88
CA VAL A 261 22.19 1.69 11.56
C VAL A 261 21.17 2.33 10.63
N THR A 262 20.48 1.51 9.86
CA THR A 262 19.42 1.91 8.94
C THR A 262 18.17 1.12 9.23
N VAL A 263 17.03 1.78 9.20
CA VAL A 263 15.72 1.12 9.29
C VAL A 263 15.10 1.09 7.90
N LEU A 264 14.71 -0.10 7.45
CA LEU A 264 13.97 -0.28 6.20
C LEU A 264 12.48 -0.06 6.49
N LYS A 265 11.78 0.58 5.57
CA LYS A 265 10.36 0.94 5.72
C LYS A 265 9.52 0.34 4.59
N ALA A 266 8.33 -0.12 4.93
CA ALA A 266 7.30 -0.49 3.97
C ALA A 266 5.97 0.20 4.28
N ASP A 267 5.24 0.56 3.21
CA ASP A 267 3.97 1.25 3.34
C ASP A 267 2.96 0.37 4.13
N PRO A 268 2.33 0.92 5.18
CA PRO A 268 1.49 0.17 6.11
C PRO A 268 0.19 -0.39 5.51
N TYR A 269 -0.13 0.02 4.28
CA TYR A 269 -1.23 -0.50 3.49
C TYR A 269 -1.07 -1.99 3.12
N TYR A 270 0.17 -2.43 2.94
CA TYR A 270 0.46 -3.80 2.53
C TYR A 270 0.42 -4.76 3.72
N PRO A 271 0.22 -6.05 3.47
CA PRO A 271 0.74 -7.14 4.32
C PRO A 271 2.08 -6.78 4.97
N CYS A 272 2.25 -6.99 6.28
CA CYS A 272 3.56 -6.88 6.93
C CYS A 272 4.56 -7.82 6.24
N PRO A 273 5.65 -7.31 5.63
CA PRO A 273 6.66 -8.18 5.04
C PRO A 273 7.39 -9.00 6.12
N THR A 274 7.84 -10.20 5.78
CA THR A 274 8.65 -11.02 6.69
C THR A 274 9.90 -10.26 7.13
N GLY A 275 10.18 -10.25 8.44
CA GLY A 275 11.31 -9.50 9.02
C GLY A 275 11.00 -8.02 9.31
N PHE A 276 9.75 -7.57 9.10
CA PHE A 276 9.27 -6.27 9.53
C PHE A 276 8.33 -6.43 10.72
N GLY A 277 8.25 -5.40 11.55
CA GLY A 277 7.25 -5.23 12.59
C GLY A 277 6.78 -3.79 12.70
N ILE A 278 5.97 -3.50 13.70
CA ILE A 278 5.50 -2.14 13.99
C ILE A 278 6.39 -1.57 15.09
N ASP A 279 7.10 -0.48 14.79
CA ASP A 279 7.71 0.32 15.85
C ASP A 279 6.62 1.17 16.50
N ARG A 280 6.22 0.76 17.69
CA ARG A 280 5.18 1.44 18.48
C ARG A 280 5.60 2.81 18.99
N ASN A 281 6.91 3.09 19.03
CA ASN A 281 7.44 4.29 19.68
C ASN A 281 7.61 5.47 18.72
N TYR A 282 7.91 5.22 17.44
CA TYR A 282 8.31 6.31 16.55
C TYR A 282 7.67 6.32 15.17
N SER A 283 7.09 5.21 14.68
CA SER A 283 6.41 5.26 13.38
C SER A 283 5.54 4.03 13.11
N LYS A 284 4.26 4.23 12.74
CA LYS A 284 3.32 3.13 12.45
C LYS A 284 3.44 2.61 11.00
N TRP A 285 4.65 2.68 10.43
CA TRP A 285 5.10 1.98 9.23
C TRP A 285 5.42 0.52 9.56
N TRP A 286 5.45 -0.35 8.56
CA TRP A 286 6.20 -1.59 8.72
C TRP A 286 7.68 -1.23 8.70
N MET A 287 8.40 -1.61 9.73
CA MET A 287 9.82 -1.34 9.84
C MET A 287 10.59 -2.57 10.28
N THR A 288 11.81 -2.68 9.80
CA THR A 288 12.75 -3.66 10.33
C THR A 288 13.27 -3.20 11.68
N GLU A 289 13.88 -4.13 12.40
CA GLU A 289 14.88 -3.76 13.39
C GLU A 289 15.98 -2.88 12.77
N PRO A 290 16.67 -2.01 13.55
CA PRO A 290 17.81 -1.28 13.03
C PRO A 290 18.89 -2.23 12.50
N ILE A 291 19.15 -2.14 11.20
CA ILE A 291 20.12 -2.97 10.50
C ILE A 291 21.45 -2.24 10.47
N ALA A 292 22.52 -2.91 10.89
CA ALA A 292 23.87 -2.39 10.79
C ALA A 292 24.21 -2.05 9.33
N THR A 293 24.83 -0.89 9.08
CA THR A 293 25.16 -0.48 7.71
C THR A 293 26.02 -1.52 7.01
N SER A 294 26.93 -2.19 7.74
CA SER A 294 27.77 -3.30 7.24
C SER A 294 26.98 -4.51 6.69
N GLN A 295 25.74 -4.70 7.12
CA GLN A 295 24.90 -5.82 6.69
C GLN A 295 24.18 -5.54 5.36
N LEU A 296 24.02 -4.26 5.00
CA LEU A 296 23.38 -3.82 3.76
C LEU A 296 24.32 -3.99 2.56
N ASP A 297 23.72 -4.09 1.37
CA ASP A 297 24.49 -4.07 0.12
C ASP A 297 24.94 -2.65 -0.24
N GLY A 298 24.18 -1.64 0.22
CA GLY A 298 24.50 -0.22 0.10
C GLY A 298 23.27 0.66 0.22
N THR A 299 23.46 1.96 -0.03
CA THR A 299 22.42 2.98 0.07
C THR A 299 22.52 3.95 -1.11
N PHE A 300 21.37 4.48 -1.53
CA PHE A 300 21.30 5.49 -2.57
C PHE A 300 20.16 6.48 -2.32
N SER A 301 20.23 7.61 -3.00
CA SER A 301 19.22 8.67 -2.92
C SER A 301 18.76 9.07 -4.31
N VAL A 302 17.51 9.47 -4.40
CA VAL A 302 16.90 10.02 -5.61
C VAL A 302 16.80 11.53 -5.44
N ALA A 303 17.35 12.27 -6.41
CA ALA A 303 17.26 13.72 -6.45
C ALA A 303 15.82 14.19 -6.75
N ARG A 304 15.66 15.47 -7.08
CA ARG A 304 14.36 16.01 -7.50
C ARG A 304 13.87 15.28 -8.77
N VAL A 305 12.67 14.71 -8.70
CA VAL A 305 11.99 14.03 -9.80
C VAL A 305 11.09 15.01 -10.52
N ARG A 306 11.44 15.33 -11.77
CA ARG A 306 10.73 16.26 -12.64
C ARG A 306 9.98 15.49 -13.71
N ALA A 307 8.82 15.97 -14.11
CA ALA A 307 8.08 15.42 -15.24
C ALA A 307 7.29 16.53 -15.94
N MET A 308 6.72 16.19 -17.08
CA MET A 308 5.69 16.96 -17.77
C MET A 308 4.34 16.29 -17.53
N TRP A 309 3.31 17.08 -17.27
CA TRP A 309 1.93 16.58 -17.21
C TRP A 309 0.96 17.66 -17.68
N ARG A 310 0.13 17.31 -18.69
CA ARG A 310 -0.78 18.24 -19.37
C ARG A 310 -0.08 19.52 -19.84
N GLY A 311 1.12 19.38 -20.43
CA GLY A 311 1.92 20.49 -20.93
C GLY A 311 2.63 21.34 -19.87
N ARG A 312 2.65 20.91 -18.60
CA ARG A 312 3.26 21.66 -17.49
C ARG A 312 4.44 20.93 -16.88
N HIS A 313 5.45 21.69 -16.47
CA HIS A 313 6.55 21.18 -15.65
C HIS A 313 6.07 20.97 -14.20
N ILE A 314 6.25 19.74 -13.71
CA ILE A 314 5.84 19.33 -12.37
C ILE A 314 6.98 18.62 -11.63
N GLU A 315 6.91 18.66 -10.30
CA GLU A 315 7.71 17.87 -9.39
C GLU A 315 6.86 16.73 -8.82
N VAL A 316 7.36 15.50 -8.89
CA VAL A 316 6.71 14.34 -8.26
C VAL A 316 7.09 14.33 -6.77
N ARG A 317 6.09 14.52 -5.91
CA ARG A 317 6.30 14.70 -4.45
C ARG A 317 5.89 13.48 -3.64
N HIS A 318 4.93 12.72 -4.13
CA HIS A 318 4.51 11.46 -3.53
C HIS A 318 4.13 10.50 -4.65
N VAL A 319 4.45 9.22 -4.48
CA VAL A 319 4.04 8.16 -5.41
C VAL A 319 3.38 7.07 -4.59
N ALA A 320 2.14 6.76 -4.97
CA ALA A 320 1.34 5.72 -4.40
C ALA A 320 0.92 4.76 -5.50
N TYR A 321 1.66 3.66 -5.61
CA TYR A 321 1.45 2.63 -6.61
C TYR A 321 1.48 3.19 -8.04
N ALA A 322 0.39 3.08 -8.81
CA ALA A 322 0.30 3.54 -10.19
C ALA A 322 0.04 5.05 -10.35
N TYR A 323 0.10 5.82 -9.25
CA TYR A 323 -0.26 7.24 -9.24
C TYR A 323 0.74 8.09 -8.48
N ALA A 324 0.82 9.36 -8.87
CA ALA A 324 1.64 10.38 -8.25
C ALA A 324 0.78 11.55 -7.73
N TYR A 325 1.29 12.22 -6.70
CA TYR A 325 0.87 13.55 -6.30
C TYR A 325 1.99 14.51 -6.62
N VAL A 326 1.63 15.56 -7.33
CA VAL A 326 2.57 16.41 -8.03
C VAL A 326 2.39 17.86 -7.60
N ARG A 327 3.44 18.64 -7.76
CA ARG A 327 3.40 20.09 -7.55
C ARG A 327 3.90 20.76 -8.82
N GLU A 328 3.27 21.86 -9.21
CA GLU A 328 3.76 22.70 -10.31
C GLU A 328 5.14 23.28 -9.95
N LEU A 329 6.11 23.14 -10.85
CA LEU A 329 7.47 23.66 -10.66
C LEU A 329 7.53 25.18 -10.81
N GLU A 330 6.73 25.71 -11.74
CA GLU A 330 6.62 27.15 -12.00
C GLU A 330 5.30 27.67 -11.46
N HIS A 331 5.35 28.69 -10.59
CA HIS A 331 4.12 29.28 -10.06
C HIS A 331 3.51 30.23 -11.10
N VAL A 332 2.35 29.87 -11.67
CA VAL A 332 1.57 30.79 -12.52
C VAL A 332 0.68 31.65 -11.62
N PRO A 333 0.84 33.00 -11.60
CA PRO A 333 -0.02 33.88 -10.81
C PRO A 333 -1.49 33.74 -11.22
N GLY A 334 -2.40 33.66 -10.24
CA GLY A 334 -3.86 33.67 -10.47
C GLY A 334 -4.56 32.30 -10.52
N ARG A 335 -3.82 31.19 -10.45
CA ARG A 335 -4.43 29.85 -10.39
C ARG A 335 -4.82 29.48 -8.96
N GLN A 336 -6.10 29.22 -8.71
CA GLN A 336 -6.59 28.80 -7.39
C GLN A 336 -5.95 27.47 -6.98
N ARG A 337 -5.41 27.42 -5.75
CA ARG A 337 -5.00 26.16 -5.12
C ARG A 337 -6.24 25.29 -4.92
N PRO A 338 -6.13 23.96 -5.03
CA PRO A 338 -7.22 23.06 -4.69
C PRO A 338 -7.73 23.35 -3.26
N ALA A 339 -9.04 23.23 -3.08
CA ALA A 339 -9.67 23.42 -1.77
C ALA A 339 -9.08 22.42 -0.77
N ARG A 340 -8.60 22.94 0.37
CA ARG A 340 -8.05 22.13 1.46
C ARG A 340 -9.16 21.25 2.04
N GLN A 341 -8.93 19.94 2.15
CA GLN A 341 -9.79 19.10 2.96
C GLN A 341 -9.25 19.07 4.40
N PRO A 342 -10.11 19.04 5.43
CA PRO A 342 -9.64 18.91 6.80
C PRO A 342 -8.97 17.54 7.00
N GLY A 343 -7.72 17.54 7.49
CA GLY A 343 -7.02 16.31 7.93
C GLY A 343 -5.76 15.91 7.14
N LEU A 344 -5.44 16.54 6.00
CA LEU A 344 -4.38 16.09 5.09
C LEU A 344 -3.48 17.24 4.57
N ALA A 345 -2.93 18.06 5.46
CA ALA A 345 -2.35 19.36 5.13
C ALA A 345 -1.22 19.37 4.06
N GLN A 346 -0.51 18.26 3.81
CA GLN A 346 0.54 18.19 2.78
C GLN A 346 0.10 17.55 1.45
N LEU A 347 -0.68 16.45 1.45
CA LEU A 347 -1.16 15.84 0.21
C LEU A 347 -2.24 16.70 -0.47
N ASP A 348 -3.06 17.42 0.30
CA ASP A 348 -4.07 18.35 -0.23
C ASP A 348 -3.44 19.59 -0.88
N ALA A 349 -2.19 19.88 -0.56
CA ALA A 349 -1.42 20.92 -1.22
C ALA A 349 -0.83 20.47 -2.58
N LEU A 350 -0.98 19.19 -2.93
CA LEU A 350 -0.50 18.59 -4.17
C LEU A 350 -1.67 18.32 -5.13
N GLU A 351 -1.37 18.36 -6.42
CA GLU A 351 -2.32 17.99 -7.46
C GLU A 351 -2.25 16.47 -7.67
N GLY A 352 -3.39 15.79 -7.66
CA GLY A 352 -3.47 14.35 -7.87
C GLY A 352 -4.82 13.75 -7.46
N PRO A 353 -5.00 12.42 -7.60
CA PRO A 353 -4.02 11.47 -8.13
C PRO A 353 -3.78 11.64 -9.63
N VAL A 354 -2.51 11.72 -10.04
CA VAL A 354 -2.08 11.70 -11.44
C VAL A 354 -1.64 10.29 -11.78
N ARG A 355 -2.16 9.69 -12.85
CA ARG A 355 -1.65 8.36 -13.25
C ARG A 355 -0.20 8.48 -13.71
N LEU A 356 0.63 7.52 -13.32
CA LEU A 356 2.04 7.54 -13.72
C LEU A 356 2.19 7.54 -15.24
N ASP A 357 1.32 6.88 -16.01
CA ASP A 357 1.34 6.87 -17.48
C ASP A 357 0.84 8.14 -18.17
N GLU A 358 0.32 9.10 -17.41
CA GLU A 358 0.08 10.47 -17.89
C GLU A 358 1.31 11.36 -17.78
N LEU A 359 2.34 10.92 -17.05
CA LEU A 359 3.58 11.66 -16.94
C LEU A 359 4.40 11.51 -18.22
N GLU A 360 5.04 12.59 -18.63
CA GLU A 360 5.90 12.69 -19.81
C GLU A 360 7.30 13.13 -19.38
N HIS A 361 8.33 12.62 -20.06
CA HIS A 361 9.73 12.97 -19.80
C HIS A 361 10.12 13.01 -18.32
N VAL A 362 9.92 11.90 -17.61
CA VAL A 362 10.27 11.78 -16.19
C VAL A 362 11.79 11.80 -16.06
N ARG A 363 12.34 12.74 -15.29
CA ARG A 363 13.78 12.97 -15.14
C ARG A 363 14.18 13.06 -13.67
N PHE A 364 15.23 12.35 -13.30
CA PHE A 364 15.84 12.41 -11.98
C PHE A 364 17.27 11.92 -12.02
N SER A 365 18.00 12.10 -10.91
CA SER A 365 19.33 11.54 -10.73
C SER A 365 19.34 10.60 -9.54
N VAL A 366 20.01 9.46 -9.69
CA VAL A 366 20.32 8.54 -8.60
C VAL A 366 21.74 8.83 -8.13
N SER A 367 21.94 9.02 -6.82
CA SER A 367 23.26 9.17 -6.19
C SER A 367 23.45 8.03 -5.20
N VAL A 368 24.44 7.18 -5.48
CA VAL A 368 24.89 6.11 -4.58
C VAL A 368 25.67 6.75 -3.44
N LYS A 369 25.22 6.49 -2.20
CA LYS A 369 25.87 7.00 -0.98
C LYS A 369 26.86 5.98 -0.44
N THR A 370 26.51 4.70 -0.50
CA THR A 370 27.37 3.62 -0.06
C THR A 370 27.15 2.41 -0.96
N ARG A 371 28.23 1.73 -1.33
CA ARG A 371 28.21 0.44 -2.03
C ARG A 371 29.17 -0.51 -1.32
N LEU A 372 28.63 -1.49 -0.61
CA LEU A 372 29.40 -2.40 0.23
C LEU A 372 29.64 -3.75 -0.45
N ARG A 373 28.63 -4.26 -1.18
CA ARG A 373 28.76 -5.49 -1.97
C ARG A 373 28.95 -5.15 -3.45
N ASN A 374 30.20 -4.98 -3.85
CA ASN A 374 30.58 -4.51 -5.18
C ASN A 374 30.38 -5.55 -6.29
N ASP A 375 30.35 -6.84 -5.95
CA ASP A 375 30.31 -7.92 -6.94
C ASP A 375 28.88 -8.34 -7.28
N ARG A 376 27.88 -7.87 -6.51
CA ARG A 376 26.47 -8.16 -6.76
C ARG A 376 25.81 -7.01 -7.55
N PRO A 377 25.18 -7.29 -8.70
CA PRO A 377 24.46 -6.26 -9.45
C PRO A 377 23.20 -5.80 -8.71
N TRP A 378 22.88 -4.51 -8.80
CA TRP A 378 21.57 -3.98 -8.42
C TRP A 378 20.68 -3.99 -9.65
N GLN A 379 20.13 -5.17 -9.98
CA GLN A 379 19.38 -5.40 -11.22
C GLN A 379 18.17 -4.47 -11.38
N PHE A 380 17.57 -4.03 -10.27
CA PHE A 380 16.48 -3.06 -10.31
C PHE A 380 16.88 -1.77 -11.06
N LEU A 381 18.14 -1.34 -11.04
CA LEU A 381 18.59 -0.13 -11.72
C LEU A 381 18.33 -0.16 -13.24
N GLU A 382 18.26 -1.35 -13.86
CA GLU A 382 17.98 -1.50 -15.29
C GLU A 382 16.58 -1.01 -15.66
N ALA A 383 15.61 -1.12 -14.75
CA ALA A 383 14.26 -0.59 -14.95
C ALA A 383 14.24 0.95 -15.04
N TRP A 384 15.30 1.61 -14.56
CA TRP A 384 15.53 3.04 -14.73
C TRP A 384 16.52 3.36 -15.86
N GLY A 385 16.92 2.37 -16.66
CA GLY A 385 17.92 2.51 -17.72
C GLY A 385 19.34 2.77 -17.19
N LEU A 386 19.62 2.40 -15.94
CA LEU A 386 20.91 2.60 -15.30
C LEU A 386 21.73 1.31 -15.26
N ASN A 387 23.05 1.45 -15.17
CA ASN A 387 23.98 0.33 -15.01
C ASN A 387 23.77 -0.36 -13.63
N PRO A 388 23.56 -1.70 -13.55
CA PRO A 388 23.44 -2.43 -12.28
C PRO A 388 24.61 -2.28 -11.30
N TYR A 389 25.78 -1.93 -11.83
CA TYR A 389 27.02 -1.71 -11.09
C TYR A 389 27.31 -0.23 -10.82
N LEU A 390 26.29 0.63 -10.88
CA LEU A 390 26.41 2.07 -10.56
C LEU A 390 27.10 2.28 -9.20
N ARG A 391 28.15 3.11 -9.18
CA ARG A 391 28.96 3.37 -7.96
C ARG A 391 28.84 4.77 -7.39
N THR A 392 28.51 5.75 -8.22
CA THR A 392 28.56 7.17 -7.83
C THR A 392 27.23 7.84 -8.09
N TRP A 393 26.88 8.07 -9.35
CA TRP A 393 25.62 8.69 -9.73
C TRP A 393 25.26 8.37 -11.17
N GLY A 394 23.97 8.44 -11.50
CA GLY A 394 23.44 8.28 -12.85
C GLY A 394 22.23 9.18 -13.08
N ALA A 395 22.10 9.71 -14.30
CA ALA A 395 20.91 10.44 -14.73
C ALA A 395 19.91 9.47 -15.35
N VAL A 396 18.64 9.64 -15.00
CA VAL A 396 17.52 8.88 -15.52
C VAL A 396 16.63 9.80 -16.33
N HIS A 397 16.23 9.32 -17.50
CA HIS A 397 15.20 9.94 -18.31
C HIS A 397 14.31 8.83 -18.86
N LEU A 398 13.05 8.83 -18.42
CA LEU A 398 12.03 7.89 -18.87
C LEU A 398 11.03 8.62 -19.76
N GLU A 399 10.79 8.07 -20.94
CA GLU A 399 9.73 8.51 -21.84
C GLU A 399 8.37 7.93 -21.44
N ARG A 400 7.29 8.58 -21.85
CA ARG A 400 5.93 8.13 -21.52
C ARG A 400 5.73 6.67 -21.95
N GLY A 401 5.30 5.83 -21.02
CA GLY A 401 5.10 4.39 -21.26
C GLY A 401 6.38 3.55 -21.27
N ALA A 402 7.56 4.14 -21.05
CA ALA A 402 8.80 3.40 -20.81
C ALA A 402 8.79 2.69 -19.45
N TRP A 403 7.97 3.16 -18.51
CA TRP A 403 7.62 2.40 -17.31
C TRP A 403 6.34 1.60 -17.57
N GLN A 404 6.31 0.36 -17.10
CA GLN A 404 5.10 -0.44 -17.13
C GLN A 404 4.04 0.21 -16.23
N ALA A 405 3.02 0.77 -16.87
CA ALA A 405 1.81 1.18 -16.20
C ALA A 405 0.99 -0.09 -15.89
N TRP A 406 1.02 -0.49 -14.63
CA TRP A 406 0.20 -1.60 -14.16
C TRP A 406 -1.30 -1.31 -14.28
N PRO A 407 -2.09 -2.30 -14.73
CA PRO A 407 -2.16 -2.76 -16.11
C PRO A 407 -2.84 -1.73 -17.04
N ALA A 408 -2.55 -1.79 -18.34
CA ALA A 408 -3.41 -1.22 -19.36
C ALA A 408 -4.74 -2.01 -19.41
N PRO A 409 -5.91 -1.35 -19.56
CA PRO A 409 -7.17 -2.07 -19.74
C PRO A 409 -7.03 -3.04 -20.91
N ALA A 410 -7.47 -4.28 -20.72
CA ALA A 410 -7.55 -5.24 -21.81
C ALA A 410 -8.27 -4.57 -22.98
N ALA A 411 -7.59 -4.47 -24.13
CA ALA A 411 -8.21 -3.99 -25.35
C ALA A 411 -9.48 -4.81 -25.54
N ARG A 412 -10.64 -4.15 -25.61
CA ARG A 412 -11.89 -4.81 -25.98
C ARG A 412 -11.61 -5.54 -27.27
N THR A 413 -11.48 -6.87 -27.22
CA THR A 413 -11.43 -7.70 -28.42
C THR A 413 -12.76 -7.48 -29.08
N THR A 414 -12.78 -6.59 -30.07
CA THR A 414 -13.95 -6.38 -30.90
C THR A 414 -14.00 -7.64 -31.74
N ILE A 415 -14.78 -8.63 -31.29
CA ILE A 415 -15.14 -9.75 -32.14
C ILE A 415 -16.00 -9.12 -33.24
N ALA A 416 -15.32 -8.71 -34.32
CA ALA A 416 -15.97 -8.33 -35.54
C ALA A 416 -16.66 -9.60 -36.06
N ALA A 417 -17.97 -9.69 -35.84
CA ALA A 417 -18.82 -10.68 -36.44
C ALA A 417 -18.83 -10.48 -37.96
N SER A 418 -17.81 -10.99 -38.65
CA SER A 418 -17.81 -11.14 -40.10
C SER A 418 -18.28 -12.56 -40.42
N SER A 419 -19.60 -12.77 -40.33
CA SER A 419 -20.22 -13.97 -40.87
C SER A 419 -20.94 -13.66 -42.17
N ARG A 420 -20.66 -14.52 -43.16
CA ARG A 420 -21.37 -14.73 -44.44
C ARG A 420 -20.92 -13.91 -45.65
N ARG A 421 -19.72 -14.26 -46.16
CA ARG A 421 -19.52 -14.34 -47.61
C ARG A 421 -19.97 -15.74 -48.07
N ARG A 422 -21.12 -15.81 -48.76
CA ARG A 422 -21.62 -17.03 -49.41
C ARG A 422 -20.60 -17.49 -50.45
N LEU A 423 -19.99 -18.64 -50.24
CA LEU A 423 -19.35 -19.41 -51.32
C LEU A 423 -20.44 -20.29 -51.94
N ARG A 424 -20.84 -19.93 -53.17
CA ARG A 424 -21.58 -20.80 -54.09
C ARG A 424 -20.62 -21.92 -54.51
N THR A 425 -20.88 -23.15 -54.08
CA THR A 425 -20.35 -24.34 -54.74
C THR A 425 -21.22 -24.62 -55.96
N ALA A 426 -20.64 -24.45 -57.15
CA ALA A 426 -21.13 -25.04 -58.37
C ALA A 426 -20.50 -26.44 -58.50
N SER A 427 -21.33 -27.46 -58.57
CA SER A 427 -20.95 -28.83 -58.92
C SER A 427 -21.84 -29.29 -60.07
N TYR A 428 -21.31 -29.17 -61.29
CA TYR A 428 -21.53 -30.10 -62.41
C TYR A 428 -20.32 -31.05 -62.37
N ALA A 429 -20.33 -32.35 -62.65
CA ALA A 429 -21.21 -33.25 -63.41
C ALA A 429 -21.05 -34.68 -62.80
N THR A 430 -21.97 -35.63 -62.94
CA THR A 430 -22.17 -36.52 -64.10
C THR A 430 -23.25 -37.57 -63.76
N ALA A 431 -23.90 -38.07 -64.82
CA ALA A 431 -25.00 -39.06 -64.92
C ALA A 431 -26.42 -38.49 -64.80
#